data_AF-Q8CB30-F1
#
_entry.id   AF-Q8CB30-F1
#
_cell.length_a   1.000
_cell.length_b   1.000
_cell.length_c   1.000
_cell.angle_alpha   90.00
_cell.angle_beta   90.00
_cell.angle_gamma   90.00
#
_symmetry.space_group_name_H-M   'P 1'
#
loop_
_entity.id
_entity.type
_entity.pdbx_description
1 polymer ?
#
loop_
_entity_poly.entity_id
_entity_poly.type
_entity_poly.pdbx_seq_one_letter_code
_entity_poly.pdbx_strand_id
1 'polypeptide(L)'
;MNSSHSFNQTYSASVHSLGSTRGRQGSCHRAPSVHGGAGGVRISLSFTTPGCLPPGGSWGSGRSSPLLGGNGKATMQNLNDRLATYLEKVRALEEANSKLETRILRWHQEREPSHRKDYSQYEENISRLQEQIVDGKMANAHIVVLIDNARMAVDDFNLKFENEHSLKKDLEIEVEGLRKTLDDLTIVTTDLEQEVEGMRKELILMKKRHEQEMEENHLPSDFKVSVRVDTTPGEDLIKVLEDMRQEYELIIKKKHQELDTWFREQSAAMAQEVASPAPVQGNQSDIHELRRTFQALEIDLQAQHSRKTALENMLTETRARYSCRLQDMQQIISHYEEELIQLRQDLERQNNEHKVLLGIKTHLEKEIATYRRLLEGDTEGTMDGSESRLKGSEASTIKAITQESVNGRIVLSQVNEIQKHI
;
A
#
# COMPACT_ATOMS: atom_id res chain seq x y z
N MET A 1 36.34 -10.05 40.36
CA MET A 1 36.01 -9.03 41.38
C MET A 1 36.34 -7.67 40.78
N ASN A 2 35.33 -6.79 40.75
CA ASN A 2 35.32 -5.34 40.46
C ASN A 2 35.69 -4.89 39.02
N SER A 3 34.74 -4.34 38.24
CA SER A 3 34.19 -2.94 38.22
C SER A 3 35.12 -2.01 37.41
N SER A 4 34.76 -1.11 36.49
CA SER A 4 33.54 -0.44 36.00
C SER A 4 33.93 0.13 34.62
N HIS A 5 33.09 0.32 33.60
CA HIS A 5 32.24 1.50 33.42
C HIS A 5 31.48 1.35 32.09
N SER A 6 30.15 1.41 32.11
CA SER A 6 29.34 1.75 30.93
C SER A 6 28.44 2.92 31.30
N PHE A 7 28.50 3.95 30.47
CA PHE A 7 27.77 5.21 30.59
C PHE A 7 26.46 5.10 29.79
N ASN A 8 25.35 5.42 30.45
CA ASN A 8 24.00 5.45 29.88
C ASN A 8 23.81 6.64 28.93
N GLN A 9 22.96 6.47 27.90
CA GLN A 9 22.06 7.56 27.53
C GLN A 9 20.75 7.04 26.94
N THR A 10 19.69 7.23 27.73
CA THR A 10 18.29 6.99 27.41
C THR A 10 17.74 8.21 26.67
N TYR A 11 17.14 8.03 25.50
CA TYR A 11 16.31 9.07 24.87
C TYR A 11 14.84 8.80 25.19
N SER A 12 14.26 9.65 26.03
CA SER A 12 12.81 9.84 26.17
C SER A 12 12.35 10.84 25.13
N ALA A 13 11.38 10.47 24.28
CA ALA A 13 10.67 11.40 23.41
C ALA A 13 9.25 11.62 23.94
N SER A 14 9.04 12.84 24.42
CA SER A 14 7.76 13.44 24.79
C SER A 14 6.95 13.73 23.52
N VAL A 15 5.71 13.25 23.45
CA VAL A 15 4.73 13.70 22.44
C VAL A 15 3.76 14.67 23.09
N HIS A 16 3.80 15.90 22.60
CA HIS A 16 2.95 17.01 23.02
C HIS A 16 1.50 16.78 22.61
N SER A 17 0.62 17.00 23.59
CA SER A 17 -0.82 17.19 23.44
C SER A 17 -1.12 18.62 22.95
N LEU A 18 -1.93 18.71 21.90
CA LEU A 18 -2.72 19.87 21.47
C LEU A 18 -3.91 19.24 20.71
N GLY A 19 -5.19 19.50 20.94
CA GLY A 19 -5.89 20.58 21.62
C GLY A 19 -7.25 20.66 20.92
N SER A 20 -8.31 20.18 21.58
CA SER A 20 -9.68 20.26 21.09
C SER A 20 -10.10 21.70 20.82
N THR A 21 -10.69 21.97 19.65
CA THR A 21 -11.60 23.11 19.45
C THR A 21 -12.86 22.68 18.72
N ARG A 22 -13.98 22.97 19.37
CA ARG A 22 -15.36 22.79 18.93
C ARG A 22 -15.84 24.15 18.42
N GLY A 23 -16.40 24.24 17.22
CA GLY A 23 -17.01 25.49 16.76
C GLY A 23 -17.52 25.53 15.31
N ARG A 24 -18.84 25.26 15.17
CA ARG A 24 -19.81 26.03 14.36
C ARG A 24 -19.80 25.93 12.82
N GLN A 25 -20.79 25.17 12.34
CA GLN A 25 -21.87 25.56 11.41
C GLN A 25 -21.53 26.62 10.33
N GLY A 26 -21.42 26.15 9.08
CA GLY A 26 -21.42 26.97 7.87
C GLY A 26 -22.04 26.18 6.71
N SER A 27 -23.31 26.44 6.43
CA SER A 27 -24.03 26.00 5.24
C SER A 27 -23.40 26.65 4.00
N CYS A 28 -23.02 25.86 3.01
CA CYS A 28 -22.80 26.29 1.64
C CYS A 28 -23.49 25.28 0.73
N HIS A 29 -24.65 25.66 0.21
CA HIS A 29 -25.34 24.93 -0.85
C HIS A 29 -24.47 24.93 -2.11
N ARG A 30 -23.95 23.75 -2.48
CA ARG A 30 -23.40 23.48 -3.82
C ARG A 30 -24.22 22.37 -4.45
N ALA A 31 -25.00 22.72 -5.47
CA ALA A 31 -25.78 21.76 -6.23
C ALA A 31 -24.85 20.81 -7.00
N PRO A 32 -25.10 19.49 -7.02
CA PRO A 32 -24.47 18.62 -7.99
C PRO A 32 -25.18 18.80 -9.34
N SER A 33 -24.41 19.23 -10.34
CA SER A 33 -24.79 19.20 -11.73
C SER A 33 -24.86 17.74 -12.21
N VAL A 34 -26.05 17.28 -12.60
CA VAL A 34 -26.22 16.03 -13.34
C VAL A 34 -26.26 16.38 -14.82
N HIS A 35 -25.19 16.05 -15.53
CA HIS A 35 -25.18 15.90 -16.99
C HIS A 35 -25.29 14.41 -17.30
N GLY A 36 -26.28 14.04 -18.13
CA GLY A 36 -26.36 12.70 -18.71
C GLY A 36 -27.78 12.28 -19.04
N GLY A 37 -28.11 12.26 -20.34
CA GLY A 37 -29.16 11.39 -20.86
C GLY A 37 -30.32 12.08 -21.57
N ALA A 38 -30.26 12.00 -22.89
CA ALA A 38 -31.31 12.23 -23.86
C ALA A 38 -32.74 11.88 -23.40
N GLY A 39 -33.69 12.79 -23.68
CA GLY A 39 -35.09 12.47 -23.99
C GLY A 39 -35.87 11.70 -22.92
N GLY A 40 -36.33 12.39 -21.88
CA GLY A 40 -37.26 11.80 -20.90
C GLY A 40 -38.23 12.83 -20.35
N VAL A 41 -39.33 13.06 -21.06
CA VAL A 41 -40.49 13.78 -20.51
C VAL A 41 -40.99 12.97 -19.30
N ARG A 42 -40.95 13.54 -18.09
CA ARG A 42 -41.61 12.95 -16.92
C ARG A 42 -43.12 13.05 -17.12
N ILE A 43 -43.74 11.99 -17.64
CA ILE A 43 -45.20 11.84 -17.65
C ILE A 43 -45.60 11.33 -16.27
N SER A 44 -46.20 12.20 -15.46
CA SER A 44 -46.90 11.79 -14.23
C SER A 44 -48.25 11.21 -14.63
N LEU A 45 -48.40 9.89 -14.51
CA LEU A 45 -49.68 9.21 -14.70
C LEU A 45 -50.40 9.14 -13.35
N SER A 46 -51.36 10.04 -13.14
CA SER A 46 -52.30 9.96 -12.03
C SER A 46 -53.35 8.90 -12.36
N PHE A 47 -53.31 7.75 -11.70
CA PHE A 47 -54.42 6.80 -11.71
C PHE A 47 -55.50 7.30 -10.74
N THR A 48 -56.59 7.84 -11.27
CA THR A 48 -57.81 8.10 -10.50
C THR A 48 -58.74 6.90 -10.63
N THR A 49 -58.88 6.13 -9.54
CA THR A 49 -59.90 5.11 -9.36
C THR A 49 -61.31 5.74 -9.48
N PRO A 50 -62.21 5.28 -10.35
CA PRO A 50 -63.58 5.77 -10.36
C PRO A 50 -64.37 5.09 -9.24
N GLY A 51 -64.68 5.85 -8.18
CA GLY A 51 -65.65 5.45 -7.16
C GLY A 51 -67.07 5.69 -7.65
N CYS A 52 -67.76 4.63 -8.07
CA CYS A 52 -69.21 4.67 -8.32
C CYS A 52 -69.95 4.19 -7.07
N LEU A 53 -70.67 5.12 -6.44
CA LEU A 53 -71.75 4.85 -5.48
C LEU A 53 -72.95 4.22 -6.21
N PRO A 54 -73.73 3.33 -5.56
CA PRO A 54 -74.90 2.72 -6.17
C PRO A 54 -76.13 3.64 -6.06
N PRO A 55 -76.92 3.84 -7.12
CA PRO A 55 -78.26 4.40 -6.98
C PRO A 55 -79.25 3.26 -6.70
N GLY A 56 -79.74 3.23 -5.46
CA GLY A 56 -80.96 2.50 -5.11
C GLY A 56 -82.16 3.17 -5.79
N GLY A 57 -82.93 2.37 -6.52
CA GLY A 57 -84.22 2.75 -7.10
C GLY A 57 -85.21 1.62 -6.87
N SER A 58 -86.01 1.76 -5.81
CA SER A 58 -87.21 1.00 -5.53
C SER A 58 -88.17 1.04 -6.72
N TRP A 59 -88.78 -0.08 -7.11
CA TRP A 59 -90.13 -0.16 -7.66
C TRP A 59 -90.73 -1.53 -7.37
N GLY A 60 -91.66 -1.57 -6.43
CA GLY A 60 -92.67 -2.61 -6.35
C GLY A 60 -93.95 -2.15 -7.04
N SER A 61 -94.58 -3.07 -7.78
CA SER A 61 -96.02 -3.39 -7.76
C SER A 61 -96.57 -3.71 -9.16
N GLY A 62 -97.39 -4.76 -9.25
CA GLY A 62 -98.47 -4.82 -10.24
C GLY A 62 -98.51 -6.04 -11.17
N ARG A 63 -99.16 -7.11 -10.68
CA ARG A 63 -99.85 -8.22 -11.40
C ARG A 63 -100.12 -8.02 -12.90
N SER A 64 -99.91 -9.10 -13.68
CA SER A 64 -100.93 -9.89 -14.42
C SER A 64 -100.36 -10.54 -15.69
N SER A 65 -100.28 -11.87 -15.75
CA SER A 65 -100.17 -12.66 -17.00
C SER A 65 -101.52 -12.59 -17.78
N PRO A 66 -101.72 -13.15 -19.00
CA PRO A 66 -100.89 -14.09 -19.79
C PRO A 66 -100.92 -13.87 -21.34
N LEU A 67 -100.40 -14.84 -22.11
CA LEU A 67 -100.78 -15.27 -23.49
C LEU A 67 -99.75 -15.08 -24.64
N LEU A 68 -99.10 -16.21 -24.93
CA LEU A 68 -98.70 -16.78 -26.23
C LEU A 68 -99.15 -16.05 -27.53
N GLY A 69 -98.17 -15.73 -28.41
CA GLY A 69 -98.35 -15.67 -29.86
C GLY A 69 -97.89 -14.38 -30.58
N GLY A 70 -96.74 -14.42 -31.28
CA GLY A 70 -96.44 -13.47 -32.38
C GLY A 70 -95.28 -12.46 -32.27
N ASN A 71 -94.21 -12.70 -31.48
CA ASN A 71 -93.29 -11.61 -31.06
C ASN A 71 -91.90 -11.51 -31.74
N GLY A 72 -91.59 -12.26 -32.81
CA GLY A 72 -90.25 -12.21 -33.44
C GLY A 72 -89.92 -10.91 -34.19
N LYS A 73 -90.94 -10.23 -34.72
CA LYS A 73 -90.77 -8.95 -35.45
C LYS A 73 -90.53 -7.78 -34.51
N ALA A 74 -91.21 -7.74 -33.36
CA ALA A 74 -91.03 -6.69 -32.35
C ALA A 74 -89.68 -6.80 -31.64
N THR A 75 -89.18 -8.01 -31.39
CA THR A 75 -87.83 -8.21 -30.86
C THR A 75 -86.75 -7.81 -31.88
N MET A 76 -86.93 -8.13 -33.17
CA MET A 76 -86.03 -7.66 -34.24
C MET A 76 -86.05 -6.14 -34.40
N GLN A 77 -87.22 -5.51 -34.24
CA GLN A 77 -87.33 -4.06 -34.30
C GLN A 77 -86.63 -3.38 -33.11
N ASN A 78 -86.80 -3.90 -31.90
CA ASN A 78 -86.07 -3.42 -30.72
C ASN A 78 -84.55 -3.56 -30.88
N LEU A 79 -84.08 -4.67 -31.45
CA LEU A 79 -82.65 -4.87 -31.76
C LEU A 79 -82.16 -3.90 -32.83
N ASN A 80 -82.94 -3.65 -33.87
CA ASN A 80 -82.61 -2.68 -34.91
C ASN A 80 -82.58 -1.25 -34.37
N ASP A 81 -83.51 -0.86 -33.50
CA ASP A 81 -83.51 0.45 -32.84
C ASP A 81 -82.29 0.60 -31.91
N ARG A 82 -81.90 -0.48 -31.23
CA ARG A 82 -80.70 -0.52 -30.40
C ARG A 82 -79.41 -0.48 -31.23
N LEU A 83 -79.40 -1.10 -32.42
CA LEU A 83 -78.29 -1.01 -33.38
C LEU A 83 -78.19 0.40 -33.97
N ALA A 84 -79.31 1.02 -34.33
CA ALA A 84 -79.35 2.39 -34.84
C ALA A 84 -78.79 3.38 -33.81
N THR A 85 -79.22 3.28 -32.55
CA THR A 85 -78.68 4.11 -31.46
C THR A 85 -77.21 3.81 -31.16
N TYR A 86 -76.74 2.57 -31.34
CA TYR A 86 -75.31 2.24 -31.24
C TYR A 86 -74.50 2.87 -32.37
N LEU A 87 -74.95 2.75 -33.61
CA LEU A 87 -74.29 3.35 -34.78
C LEU A 87 -74.24 4.89 -34.69
N GLU A 88 -75.30 5.51 -34.16
CA GLU A 88 -75.32 6.96 -33.93
C GLU A 88 -74.33 7.38 -32.84
N LYS A 89 -74.19 6.59 -31.77
CA LYS A 89 -73.14 6.80 -30.75
C LYS A 89 -71.74 6.61 -31.31
N VAL A 90 -71.52 5.61 -32.16
CA VAL A 90 -70.21 5.38 -32.81
C VAL A 90 -69.85 6.58 -33.67
N ARG A 91 -70.78 7.08 -34.49
CA ARG A 91 -70.55 8.29 -35.31
C ARG A 91 -70.25 9.53 -34.45
N ALA A 92 -70.98 9.74 -33.37
CA ALA A 92 -70.73 10.85 -32.46
C ALA A 92 -69.35 10.76 -31.78
N LEU A 93 -68.91 9.54 -31.42
CA LEU A 93 -67.58 9.30 -30.87
C LEU A 93 -66.49 9.49 -31.92
N GLU A 94 -66.67 9.03 -33.15
CA GLU A 94 -65.74 9.27 -34.26
C GLU A 94 -65.57 10.77 -34.53
N GLU A 95 -66.67 11.54 -34.54
CA GLU A 95 -66.61 12.98 -34.72
C GLU A 95 -65.89 13.67 -33.54
N ALA A 96 -66.19 13.27 -32.30
CA ALA A 96 -65.49 13.77 -31.13
C ALA A 96 -63.99 13.44 -31.14
N ASN A 97 -63.62 12.23 -31.61
CA ASN A 97 -62.23 11.80 -31.68
C ASN A 97 -61.46 12.60 -32.75
N SER A 98 -62.06 12.83 -33.92
CA SER A 98 -61.46 13.69 -34.96
C SER A 98 -61.25 15.14 -34.49
N LYS A 99 -62.17 15.68 -33.67
CA LYS A 99 -62.02 17.01 -33.04
C LYS A 99 -60.91 17.04 -31.99
N LEU A 100 -60.69 15.95 -31.25
CA LEU A 100 -59.58 15.84 -30.31
C LEU A 100 -58.24 15.71 -31.03
N GLU A 101 -58.16 14.89 -32.08
CA GLU A 101 -56.95 14.73 -32.91
C GLU A 101 -56.51 16.07 -33.52
N THR A 102 -57.45 16.83 -34.10
CA THR A 102 -57.14 18.15 -34.66
C THR A 102 -56.72 19.16 -33.58
N ARG A 103 -57.25 19.06 -32.36
CA ARG A 103 -56.84 19.90 -31.22
C ARG A 103 -55.44 19.52 -30.73
N ILE A 104 -55.11 18.23 -30.66
CA ILE A 104 -53.79 17.73 -30.29
C ILE A 104 -52.75 18.19 -31.31
N LEU A 105 -53.02 18.05 -32.61
CA LEU A 105 -52.13 18.52 -33.67
C LEU A 105 -51.87 20.02 -33.60
N ARG A 106 -52.93 20.83 -33.43
CA ARG A 106 -52.80 22.28 -33.26
C ARG A 106 -51.98 22.62 -32.01
N TRP A 107 -52.24 21.94 -30.91
CA TRP A 107 -51.49 22.14 -29.67
C TRP A 107 -50.01 21.81 -29.84
N HIS A 108 -49.65 20.74 -30.56
CA HIS A 108 -48.25 20.43 -30.87
C HIS A 108 -47.59 21.46 -31.80
N GLN A 109 -48.31 21.99 -32.78
CA GLN A 109 -47.80 23.03 -33.68
C GLN A 109 -47.59 24.37 -32.96
N GLU A 110 -48.48 24.74 -32.03
CA GLU A 110 -48.32 25.92 -31.18
C GLU A 110 -47.22 25.73 -30.12
N ARG A 111 -46.89 24.47 -29.76
CA ARG A 111 -45.82 24.12 -28.81
C ARG A 111 -44.46 23.85 -29.43
N GLU A 112 -44.38 23.66 -30.75
CA GLU A 112 -43.10 23.67 -31.47
C GLU A 112 -42.43 25.00 -31.10
N PRO A 113 -41.38 25.00 -30.26
CA PRO A 113 -40.98 26.21 -29.57
C PRO A 113 -40.37 27.18 -30.59
N SER A 114 -41.11 28.23 -30.93
CA SER A 114 -40.60 29.37 -31.72
C SER A 114 -39.45 30.10 -31.02
N HIS A 115 -39.08 29.68 -29.80
CA HIS A 115 -37.98 30.20 -29.00
C HIS A 115 -37.15 29.03 -28.44
N ARG A 116 -36.45 28.31 -29.32
CA ARG A 116 -35.27 27.55 -28.89
C ARG A 116 -34.24 28.60 -28.44
N LYS A 117 -34.06 28.76 -27.13
CA LYS A 117 -33.09 29.74 -26.59
C LYS A 117 -31.70 29.39 -27.13
N ASP A 118 -31.02 30.35 -27.74
CA ASP A 118 -29.70 30.15 -28.30
C ASP A 118 -28.67 30.01 -27.16
N TYR A 119 -28.30 28.77 -26.83
CA TYR A 119 -27.30 28.47 -25.80
C TYR A 119 -25.85 28.51 -26.32
N SER A 120 -25.65 28.82 -27.61
CA SER A 120 -24.35 28.81 -28.29
C SER A 120 -23.27 29.62 -27.57
N GLN A 121 -23.60 30.79 -27.00
CA GLN A 121 -22.63 31.60 -26.24
C GLN A 121 -22.20 30.92 -24.92
N TYR A 122 -23.08 30.15 -24.28
CA TYR A 122 -22.72 29.38 -23.09
C TYR A 122 -21.86 28.17 -23.47
N GLU A 123 -22.14 27.53 -24.59
CA GLU A 123 -21.33 26.43 -25.12
C GLU A 123 -19.91 26.89 -25.46
N GLU A 124 -19.74 28.02 -26.15
CA GLU A 124 -18.42 28.61 -26.43
C GLU A 124 -17.64 28.91 -25.15
N ASN A 125 -18.30 29.51 -24.14
CA ASN A 125 -17.67 29.79 -22.86
C ASN A 125 -17.28 28.51 -22.10
N ILE A 126 -18.12 27.47 -22.15
CA ILE A 126 -17.83 26.17 -21.54
C ILE A 126 -16.66 25.51 -22.25
N SER A 127 -16.63 25.51 -23.58
CA SER A 127 -15.51 24.96 -24.37
C SER A 127 -14.20 25.69 -24.06
N ARG A 128 -14.22 27.02 -24.01
CA ARG A 128 -13.03 27.81 -23.64
C ARG A 128 -12.53 27.49 -22.23
N LEU A 129 -13.44 27.36 -21.25
CA LEU A 129 -13.07 26.99 -19.88
C LEU A 129 -12.52 25.56 -19.81
N GLN A 130 -13.07 24.63 -20.59
CA GLN A 130 -12.54 23.27 -20.70
C GLN A 130 -11.13 23.25 -21.27
N GLU A 131 -10.86 24.03 -22.32
CA GLU A 131 -9.52 24.18 -22.90
C GLU A 131 -8.53 24.73 -21.86
N GLN A 132 -8.88 25.80 -21.16
CA GLN A 132 -8.04 26.36 -20.08
C GLN A 132 -7.75 25.36 -18.96
N ILE A 133 -8.72 24.51 -18.61
CA ILE A 133 -8.53 23.44 -17.61
C ILE A 133 -7.55 22.38 -18.15
N VAL A 134 -7.66 22.00 -19.41
CA VAL A 134 -6.74 21.03 -20.04
C VAL A 134 -5.33 21.61 -20.10
N ASP A 135 -5.17 22.85 -20.54
CA ASP A 135 -3.88 23.53 -20.57
C ASP A 135 -3.27 23.64 -19.18
N GLY A 136 -4.08 24.01 -18.18
CA GLY A 136 -3.65 24.05 -16.78
C GLY A 136 -3.22 22.68 -16.24
N LYS A 137 -3.92 21.60 -16.62
CA LYS A 137 -3.53 20.23 -16.27
C LYS A 137 -2.22 19.82 -16.94
N MET A 138 -2.02 20.16 -18.21
CA MET A 138 -0.79 19.88 -18.94
C MET A 138 0.40 20.64 -18.35
N ALA A 139 0.22 21.92 -18.02
CA ALA A 139 1.24 22.73 -17.36
C ALA A 139 1.59 22.17 -15.97
N ASN A 140 0.60 21.74 -15.20
CA ASN A 140 0.83 21.13 -13.89
C ASN A 140 1.58 19.79 -14.01
N ALA A 141 1.20 18.93 -14.97
CA ALA A 141 1.94 17.70 -15.25
C ALA A 141 3.40 17.97 -15.64
N HIS A 142 3.64 19.00 -16.45
CA HIS A 142 5.00 19.43 -16.82
C HIS A 142 5.81 19.91 -15.60
N ILE A 143 5.20 20.69 -14.70
CA ILE A 143 5.85 21.14 -13.46
C ILE A 143 6.19 19.94 -12.56
N VAL A 144 5.30 18.96 -12.42
CA VAL A 144 5.56 17.75 -11.63
C VAL A 144 6.78 17.00 -12.18
N VAL A 145 6.87 16.82 -13.50
CA VAL A 145 8.04 16.18 -14.13
C VAL A 145 9.34 16.97 -13.87
N LEU A 146 9.30 18.30 -13.92
CA LEU A 146 10.46 19.13 -13.59
C LEU A 146 10.87 19.00 -12.12
N ILE A 147 9.90 18.92 -11.20
CA ILE A 147 10.16 18.68 -9.78
C ILE A 147 10.81 17.32 -9.56
N ASP A 148 10.29 16.28 -10.21
CA ASP A 148 10.85 14.92 -10.10
C ASP A 148 12.27 14.85 -10.68
N ASN A 149 12.51 15.51 -11.82
CA ASN A 149 13.85 15.62 -12.39
C ASN A 149 14.81 16.35 -11.44
N ALA A 150 14.39 17.49 -10.87
CA ALA A 150 15.19 18.23 -9.90
C ALA A 150 15.49 17.40 -8.64
N ARG A 151 14.53 16.60 -8.16
CA ARG A 151 14.72 15.68 -7.04
C ARG A 151 15.73 14.59 -7.36
N MET A 152 15.60 13.94 -8.51
CA MET A 152 16.57 12.94 -8.97
C MET A 152 17.98 13.53 -9.09
N ALA A 153 18.12 14.74 -9.61
CA ALA A 153 19.40 15.43 -9.69
C ALA A 153 20.00 15.70 -8.30
N VAL A 154 19.18 16.12 -7.32
CA VAL A 154 19.61 16.31 -5.94
C VAL A 154 20.10 15.00 -5.32
N ASP A 155 19.38 13.90 -5.52
CA ASP A 155 19.77 12.58 -5.01
C ASP A 155 21.08 12.09 -5.66
N ASP A 156 21.25 12.30 -6.96
CA ASP A 156 22.50 12.00 -7.67
C ASP A 156 23.69 12.81 -7.12
N PHE A 157 23.49 14.10 -6.83
CA PHE A 157 24.54 14.93 -6.23
C PHE A 157 24.83 14.54 -4.78
N ASN A 158 23.81 14.18 -4.00
CA ASN A 158 24.00 13.69 -2.64
C ASN A 158 24.80 12.39 -2.62
N LEU A 159 24.50 11.44 -3.51
CA LEU A 159 25.25 10.19 -3.62
C LEU A 159 26.72 10.44 -4.00
N LYS A 160 26.95 11.34 -4.97
CA LYS A 160 28.31 11.74 -5.35
C LYS A 160 29.06 12.40 -4.19
N PHE A 161 28.39 13.30 -3.47
CA PHE A 161 28.96 13.97 -2.31
C PHE A 161 29.34 12.98 -1.21
N GLU A 162 28.46 12.04 -0.86
CA GLU A 162 28.77 11.04 0.17
C GLU A 162 29.93 10.13 -0.25
N ASN A 163 30.00 9.72 -1.52
CA ASN A 163 31.11 8.92 -2.05
C ASN A 163 32.44 9.70 -2.04
N GLU A 164 32.45 10.96 -2.47
CA GLU A 164 33.64 11.81 -2.43
C GLU A 164 34.07 12.09 -0.98
N HIS A 165 33.10 12.29 -0.08
CA HIS A 165 33.34 12.52 1.33
C HIS A 165 33.90 11.29 2.03
N SER A 166 33.40 10.08 1.72
CA SER A 166 33.96 8.83 2.24
C SER A 166 35.39 8.62 1.73
N LEU A 167 35.63 8.81 0.43
CA LEU A 167 36.97 8.72 -0.15
C LEU A 167 37.94 9.71 0.49
N LYS A 168 37.49 10.95 0.72
CA LYS A 168 38.29 11.96 1.41
C LYS A 168 38.68 11.51 2.82
N LYS A 169 37.75 10.93 3.60
CA LYS A 169 38.06 10.41 4.94
C LYS A 169 39.07 9.28 4.89
N ASP A 170 38.95 8.37 3.94
CA ASP A 170 39.90 7.26 3.77
C ASP A 170 41.30 7.79 3.44
N LEU A 171 41.40 8.77 2.55
CA LEU A 171 42.66 9.45 2.24
C LEU A 171 43.23 10.22 3.44
N GLU A 172 42.39 10.90 4.22
CA GLU A 172 42.82 11.57 5.45
C GLU A 172 43.40 10.58 6.47
N ILE A 173 42.79 9.39 6.61
CA ILE A 173 43.30 8.30 7.45
C ILE A 173 44.63 7.78 6.91
N GLU A 174 44.76 7.58 5.58
CA GLU A 174 46.01 7.12 4.96
C GLU A 174 47.15 8.14 5.15
N VAL A 175 46.88 9.44 4.96
CA VAL A 175 47.86 10.51 5.19
C VAL A 175 48.32 10.53 6.65
N GLU A 176 47.40 10.39 7.60
CA GLU A 176 47.73 10.31 9.02
C GLU A 176 48.53 9.04 9.35
N GLY A 177 48.23 7.91 8.69
CA GLY A 177 49.03 6.69 8.76
C GLY A 177 50.46 6.90 8.25
N LEU A 178 50.61 7.53 7.08
CA LEU A 178 51.93 7.85 6.50
C LEU A 178 52.74 8.79 7.40
N ARG A 179 52.11 9.78 8.02
CA ARG A 179 52.76 10.66 9.01
C ARG A 179 53.32 9.87 10.19
N LYS A 180 52.54 8.94 10.75
CA LYS A 180 53.03 8.06 11.83
C LYS A 180 54.21 7.20 11.39
N THR A 181 54.15 6.61 10.18
CA THR A 181 55.28 5.82 9.68
C THR A 181 56.54 6.67 9.45
N LEU A 182 56.39 7.95 9.06
CA LEU A 182 57.49 8.88 8.94
C LEU A 182 58.09 9.22 10.31
N ASP A 183 57.25 9.44 11.32
CA ASP A 183 57.70 9.69 12.69
C ASP A 183 58.45 8.45 13.25
N ASP A 184 57.92 7.24 13.04
CA ASP A 184 58.56 5.98 13.45
C ASP A 184 59.92 5.79 12.76
N LEU A 185 60.00 6.04 11.45
CA LEU A 185 61.27 5.99 10.70
C LEU A 185 62.25 7.04 11.22
N THR A 186 61.78 8.24 11.56
CA THR A 186 62.63 9.30 12.12
C THR A 186 63.26 8.85 13.44
N ILE A 187 62.48 8.21 14.32
CA ILE A 187 62.99 7.62 15.57
C ILE A 187 64.08 6.59 15.26
N VAL A 188 63.79 5.61 14.39
CA VAL A 188 64.77 4.57 14.01
C VAL A 188 66.04 5.17 13.41
N THR A 189 65.93 6.19 12.55
CA THR A 189 67.12 6.87 12.00
C THR A 189 67.94 7.54 13.10
N THR A 190 67.30 8.20 14.07
CA THR A 190 68.01 8.85 15.18
C THR A 190 68.69 7.84 16.10
N ASP A 191 68.07 6.68 16.33
CA ASP A 191 68.67 5.59 17.12
C ASP A 191 69.91 5.00 16.43
N LEU A 192 69.82 4.75 15.12
CA LEU A 192 70.96 4.28 14.32
C LEU A 192 72.09 5.32 14.25
N GLU A 193 71.76 6.60 14.13
CA GLU A 193 72.75 7.68 14.19
C GLU A 193 73.48 7.72 15.53
N GLN A 194 72.76 7.50 16.64
CA GLN A 194 73.36 7.40 17.98
C GLN A 194 74.27 6.16 18.10
N GLU A 195 73.88 5.01 17.56
CA GLU A 195 74.71 3.80 17.56
C GLU A 195 76.01 4.00 16.74
N VAL A 196 75.91 4.61 15.56
CA VAL A 196 77.06 4.96 14.71
C VAL A 196 78.00 5.91 15.44
N GLU A 197 77.47 6.94 16.10
CA GLU A 197 78.27 7.89 16.87
C GLU A 197 78.90 7.23 18.11
N GLY A 198 78.22 6.28 18.74
CA GLY A 198 78.75 5.42 19.80
C GLY A 198 79.96 4.60 19.33
N MET A 199 79.81 3.85 18.23
CA MET A 199 80.89 3.07 17.65
C MET A 199 82.09 3.93 17.22
N ARG A 200 81.85 5.15 16.68
CA ARG A 200 82.92 6.10 16.36
C ARG A 200 83.69 6.54 17.60
N LYS A 201 83.01 6.84 18.71
CA LYS A 201 83.65 7.17 19.98
C LYS A 201 84.50 6.01 20.51
N GLU A 202 83.98 4.78 20.45
CA GLU A 202 84.72 3.59 20.85
C GLU A 202 85.98 3.37 20.00
N LEU A 203 85.89 3.55 18.68
CA LEU A 203 87.03 3.47 17.77
C LEU A 203 88.13 4.48 18.15
N ILE A 204 87.74 5.72 18.47
CA ILE A 204 88.68 6.78 18.89
C ILE A 204 89.34 6.39 20.22
N LEU A 205 88.58 5.90 21.19
CA LEU A 205 89.10 5.44 22.49
C LEU A 205 90.07 4.27 22.33
N MET A 206 89.73 3.28 21.49
CA MET A 206 90.58 2.15 21.16
C MET A 206 91.90 2.59 20.51
N LYS A 207 91.85 3.50 19.53
CA LYS A 207 93.06 4.05 18.90
C LYS A 207 93.95 4.79 19.90
N LYS A 208 93.35 5.64 20.75
CA LYS A 208 94.09 6.37 21.79
C LYS A 208 94.71 5.42 22.82
N ARG A 209 94.00 4.36 23.24
CA ARG A 209 94.53 3.33 24.13
C ARG A 209 95.71 2.61 23.49
N HIS A 210 95.57 2.21 22.23
CA HIS A 210 96.65 1.55 21.50
C HIS A 210 97.88 2.45 21.35
N GLU A 211 97.69 3.74 21.04
CA GLU A 211 98.78 4.73 20.96
C GLU A 211 99.53 4.84 22.30
N GLN A 212 98.79 4.91 23.42
CA GLN A 212 99.38 4.92 24.76
C GLN A 212 100.11 3.62 25.11
N GLU A 213 99.54 2.47 24.77
CA GLU A 213 100.17 1.16 25.00
C GLU A 213 101.42 0.99 24.14
N MET A 214 101.43 1.52 22.91
CA MET A 214 102.61 1.54 22.05
C MET A 214 103.69 2.46 22.61
N GLU A 215 103.35 3.61 23.19
CA GLU A 215 104.30 4.47 23.91
C GLU A 215 104.86 3.79 25.16
N GLU A 216 104.04 3.04 25.92
CA GLU A 216 104.46 2.32 27.13
C GLU A 216 105.31 1.07 26.83
N ASN A 217 104.95 0.31 25.79
CA ASN A 217 105.70 -0.86 25.32
C ASN A 217 106.89 -0.52 24.42
N HIS A 218 107.10 0.76 24.08
CA HIS A 218 108.32 1.24 23.44
C HIS A 218 109.49 1.25 24.45
N LEU A 219 109.85 0.08 24.95
CA LEU A 219 111.18 -0.21 25.47
C LEU A 219 112.19 0.02 24.34
N PRO A 220 113.39 0.57 24.62
CA PRO A 220 114.40 0.80 23.59
C PRO A 220 114.75 -0.50 22.85
N SER A 221 114.28 -0.61 21.61
CA SER A 221 114.69 -1.66 20.68
C SER A 221 116.11 -1.36 20.20
N ASP A 222 117.08 -1.62 21.07
CA ASP A 222 118.52 -1.53 20.79
C ASP A 222 119.20 -2.89 20.99
N PHE A 223 118.50 -4.00 20.69
CA PHE A 223 119.12 -5.33 20.67
C PHE A 223 118.80 -6.10 19.40
N LYS A 224 119.42 -5.67 18.29
CA LYS A 224 119.53 -6.44 17.05
C LYS A 224 120.58 -7.53 17.24
N VAL A 225 120.18 -8.68 17.78
CA VAL A 225 121.05 -9.87 17.84
C VAL A 225 120.78 -10.77 16.64
N SER A 226 121.71 -10.75 15.71
CA SER A 226 121.84 -11.79 14.68
C SER A 226 122.54 -13.00 15.30
N VAL A 227 121.78 -13.98 15.82
CA VAL A 227 122.34 -15.29 16.17
C VAL A 227 122.27 -16.19 14.94
N ARG A 228 123.43 -16.43 14.32
CA ARG A 228 123.62 -17.56 13.41
C ARG A 228 123.86 -18.80 14.28
N VAL A 229 122.90 -19.71 14.31
CA VAL A 229 123.06 -21.03 14.93
C VAL A 229 123.38 -22.01 13.81
N ASP A 230 124.63 -22.46 13.76
CA ASP A 230 125.03 -23.63 12.98
C ASP A 230 124.53 -24.88 13.69
N THR A 231 123.50 -25.52 13.12
CA THR A 231 123.07 -26.87 13.51
C THR A 231 123.47 -27.88 12.45
N THR A 232 124.33 -28.80 12.86
CA THR A 232 124.70 -30.06 12.21
C THR A 232 123.46 -30.92 11.88
N PRO A 233 123.53 -31.80 10.84
CA PRO A 233 122.35 -32.35 10.17
C PRO A 233 121.60 -33.37 11.03
N GLY A 234 120.43 -32.97 11.51
CA GLY A 234 119.37 -33.88 11.92
C GLY A 234 118.53 -34.26 10.69
N GLU A 235 117.98 -35.48 10.72
CA GLU A 235 117.16 -36.14 9.69
C GLU A 235 116.32 -35.18 8.83
N ASP A 236 116.22 -35.48 7.52
CA ASP A 236 115.51 -34.71 6.47
C ASP A 236 114.09 -34.31 6.90
N LEU A 237 113.95 -33.28 7.73
CA LEU A 237 112.69 -32.71 8.17
C LEU A 237 111.84 -32.25 6.98
N ILE A 238 112.52 -31.91 5.88
CA ILE A 238 111.93 -31.56 4.59
C ILE A 238 111.12 -32.75 4.03
N LYS A 239 111.59 -33.99 4.15
CA LYS A 239 110.83 -35.17 3.69
C LYS A 239 109.64 -35.45 4.58
N VAL A 240 109.79 -35.37 5.91
CA VAL A 240 108.67 -35.57 6.85
C VAL A 240 107.60 -34.48 6.67
N LEU A 241 107.99 -33.23 6.44
CA LEU A 241 107.07 -32.14 6.13
C LEU A 241 106.37 -32.33 4.78
N GLU A 242 107.07 -32.86 3.77
CA GLU A 242 106.49 -33.17 2.47
C GLU A 242 105.50 -34.34 2.54
N ASP A 243 105.82 -35.40 3.28
CA ASP A 243 104.92 -36.53 3.51
C ASP A 243 103.66 -36.09 4.28
N MET A 244 103.80 -35.27 5.34
CA MET A 244 102.65 -34.68 6.03
C MET A 244 101.80 -33.81 5.09
N ARG A 245 102.44 -33.02 4.22
CA ARG A 245 101.72 -32.20 3.24
C ARG A 245 100.91 -33.07 2.26
N GLN A 246 101.50 -34.16 1.77
CA GLN A 246 100.81 -35.09 0.88
C GLN A 246 99.60 -35.76 1.56
N GLU A 247 99.72 -36.14 2.84
CA GLU A 247 98.59 -36.67 3.61
C GLU A 247 97.46 -35.64 3.76
N TYR A 248 97.77 -34.39 4.09
CA TYR A 248 96.75 -33.32 4.15
C TYR A 248 96.12 -33.03 2.80
N GLU A 249 96.89 -33.01 1.71
CA GLU A 249 96.35 -32.83 0.36
C GLU A 249 95.41 -33.98 -0.03
N LEU A 250 95.72 -35.23 0.35
CA LEU A 250 94.83 -36.37 0.15
C LEU A 250 93.55 -36.25 0.97
N ILE A 251 93.64 -35.83 2.24
CA ILE A 251 92.46 -35.62 3.10
C ILE A 251 91.57 -34.52 2.53
N ILE A 252 92.14 -33.40 2.08
CA ILE A 252 91.39 -32.28 1.49
C ILE A 252 90.68 -32.75 0.20
N LYS A 253 91.39 -33.47 -0.68
CA LYS A 253 90.80 -34.02 -1.92
C LYS A 253 89.65 -34.98 -1.61
N LYS A 254 89.81 -35.87 -0.63
CA LYS A 254 88.77 -36.80 -0.21
C LYS A 254 87.57 -36.06 0.37
N LYS A 255 87.79 -35.04 1.22
CA LYS A 255 86.72 -34.21 1.78
C LYS A 255 85.97 -33.42 0.71
N HIS A 256 86.67 -32.91 -0.29
CA HIS A 256 86.04 -32.22 -1.41
C HIS A 256 85.16 -33.16 -2.24
N GLN A 257 85.65 -34.37 -2.52
CA GLN A 257 84.84 -35.40 -3.20
C GLN A 257 83.62 -35.82 -2.38
N GLU A 258 83.78 -36.02 -1.06
CA GLU A 258 82.67 -36.34 -0.15
C GLU A 258 81.60 -35.22 -0.14
N LEU A 259 82.02 -33.95 -0.10
CA LEU A 259 81.11 -32.80 -0.18
C LEU A 259 80.41 -32.71 -1.54
N ASP A 260 81.13 -32.94 -2.63
CA ASP A 260 80.56 -32.95 -3.97
C ASP A 260 79.52 -34.08 -4.12
N THR A 261 79.82 -35.28 -3.62
CA THR A 261 78.87 -36.39 -3.63
C THR A 261 77.65 -36.09 -2.76
N TRP A 262 77.86 -35.54 -1.56
CA TRP A 262 76.77 -35.16 -0.67
C TRP A 262 75.88 -34.07 -1.28
N PHE A 263 76.46 -33.05 -1.91
CA PHE A 263 75.72 -32.00 -2.58
C PHE A 263 74.93 -32.54 -3.78
N ARG A 264 75.51 -33.47 -4.55
CA ARG A 264 74.82 -34.14 -5.66
C ARG A 264 73.66 -35.01 -5.16
N GLU A 265 73.84 -35.76 -4.08
CA GLU A 265 72.78 -36.56 -3.47
C GLU A 265 71.65 -35.67 -2.92
N GLN A 266 71.98 -34.59 -2.21
CA GLN A 266 71.01 -33.65 -1.67
C GLN A 266 70.24 -32.91 -2.77
N SER A 267 70.94 -32.45 -3.82
CA SER A 267 70.30 -31.80 -4.97
C SER A 267 69.44 -32.77 -5.79
N ALA A 268 69.85 -34.03 -5.91
CA ALA A 268 69.02 -35.07 -6.54
C ALA A 268 67.78 -35.41 -5.71
N ALA A 269 67.92 -35.51 -4.38
CA ALA A 269 66.78 -35.73 -3.47
C ALA A 269 65.79 -34.55 -3.52
N MET A 270 66.31 -33.31 -3.48
CA MET A 270 65.49 -32.10 -3.59
C MET A 270 64.84 -31.99 -4.98
N ALA A 271 65.56 -32.35 -6.05
CA ALA A 271 64.98 -32.41 -7.39
C ALA A 271 63.89 -33.48 -7.52
N GLN A 272 64.02 -34.63 -6.85
CA GLN A 272 63.02 -35.69 -6.84
C GLN A 272 61.75 -35.29 -6.06
N GLU A 273 61.90 -34.60 -4.93
CA GLU A 273 60.77 -34.03 -4.19
C GLU A 273 60.04 -32.95 -5.00
N VAL A 274 60.78 -32.10 -5.72
CA VAL A 274 60.21 -31.07 -6.60
C VAL A 274 59.60 -31.68 -7.88
N ALA A 275 60.13 -32.80 -8.37
CA ALA A 275 59.66 -33.51 -9.56
C ALA A 275 58.41 -34.38 -9.32
N SER A 276 57.83 -34.38 -8.12
CA SER A 276 56.52 -34.97 -7.84
C SER A 276 55.40 -33.92 -7.70
N PRO A 277 55.07 -33.13 -8.75
CA PRO A 277 54.03 -32.09 -8.68
C PRO A 277 52.60 -32.63 -8.86
N ALA A 278 52.42 -33.90 -9.25
CA ALA A 278 51.11 -34.45 -9.60
C ALA A 278 50.03 -34.32 -8.50
N PRO A 279 50.28 -34.65 -7.21
CA PRO A 279 49.26 -34.49 -6.18
C PRO A 279 49.01 -33.02 -5.80
N VAL A 280 50.01 -32.13 -5.95
CA VAL A 280 49.87 -30.71 -5.58
C VAL A 280 49.05 -29.95 -6.61
N GLN A 281 49.21 -30.26 -7.91
CA GLN A 281 48.40 -29.63 -8.96
C GLN A 281 46.93 -30.07 -8.89
N GLY A 282 46.65 -31.34 -8.58
CA GLY A 282 45.28 -31.82 -8.35
C GLY A 282 44.61 -31.10 -7.17
N ASN A 283 45.30 -30.99 -6.04
CA ASN A 283 44.76 -30.26 -4.89
C ASN A 283 44.53 -28.77 -5.21
N GLN A 284 45.39 -28.13 -6.02
CA GLN A 284 45.16 -26.75 -6.48
C GLN A 284 43.94 -26.64 -7.40
N SER A 285 43.77 -27.53 -8.38
CA SER A 285 42.58 -27.52 -9.24
C SER A 285 41.30 -27.72 -8.43
N ASP A 286 41.31 -28.62 -7.46
CA ASP A 286 40.17 -28.89 -6.57
C ASP A 286 39.82 -27.66 -5.73
N ILE A 287 40.82 -26.94 -5.20
CA ILE A 287 40.60 -25.66 -4.48
C ILE A 287 40.00 -24.61 -5.41
N HIS A 288 40.45 -24.52 -6.66
CA HIS A 288 39.90 -23.57 -7.64
C HIS A 288 38.46 -23.92 -8.03
N GLU A 289 38.15 -25.19 -8.22
CA GLU A 289 36.78 -25.67 -8.47
C GLU A 289 35.88 -25.38 -7.29
N LEU A 290 36.32 -25.67 -6.06
CA LEU A 290 35.56 -25.40 -4.85
C LEU A 290 35.31 -23.90 -4.63
N ARG A 291 36.27 -23.04 -4.99
CA ARG A 291 36.08 -21.58 -4.97
C ARG A 291 35.06 -21.13 -6.01
N ARG A 292 35.08 -21.70 -7.23
CA ARG A 292 34.08 -21.40 -8.27
C ARG A 292 32.68 -21.84 -7.84
N THR A 293 32.54 -23.03 -7.28
CA THR A 293 31.23 -23.53 -6.81
C THR A 293 30.73 -22.71 -5.61
N PHE A 294 31.61 -22.31 -4.70
CA PHE A 294 31.26 -21.42 -3.60
C PHE A 294 30.75 -20.07 -4.11
N GLN A 295 31.47 -19.42 -5.04
CA GLN A 295 31.03 -18.16 -5.64
C GLN A 295 29.70 -18.30 -6.41
N ALA A 296 29.51 -19.41 -7.13
CA ALA A 296 28.25 -19.68 -7.82
C ALA A 296 27.09 -19.82 -6.81
N LEU A 297 27.29 -20.56 -5.72
CA LEU A 297 26.29 -20.71 -4.65
C LEU A 297 26.00 -19.39 -3.94
N GLU A 298 26.99 -18.52 -3.77
CA GLU A 298 26.81 -17.20 -3.17
C GLU A 298 25.98 -16.27 -4.07
N ILE A 299 26.23 -16.30 -5.38
CA ILE A 299 25.40 -15.59 -6.38
C ILE A 299 23.98 -16.14 -6.38
N ASP A 300 23.81 -17.46 -6.36
CA ASP A 300 22.49 -18.09 -6.30
C ASP A 300 21.75 -17.72 -5.01
N LEU A 301 22.43 -17.70 -3.86
CA LEU A 301 21.86 -17.28 -2.59
C LEU A 301 21.38 -15.82 -2.67
N GLN A 302 22.19 -14.93 -3.25
CA GLN A 302 21.83 -13.52 -3.43
C GLN A 302 20.65 -13.37 -4.40
N ALA A 303 20.59 -14.17 -5.47
CA ALA A 303 19.47 -14.20 -6.40
C ALA A 303 18.18 -14.73 -5.76
N GLN A 304 18.26 -15.72 -4.87
CA GLN A 304 17.11 -16.18 -4.11
C GLN A 304 16.66 -15.13 -3.09
N HIS A 305 17.59 -14.40 -2.47
CA HIS A 305 17.25 -13.31 -1.54
C HIS A 305 16.54 -12.16 -2.26
N SER A 306 17.03 -11.74 -3.44
CA SER A 306 16.36 -10.73 -4.26
C SER A 306 14.99 -11.20 -4.76
N ARG A 307 14.85 -12.48 -5.14
CA ARG A 307 13.55 -13.07 -5.49
C ARG A 307 12.58 -13.07 -4.32
N LYS A 308 13.04 -13.44 -3.12
CA LYS A 308 12.23 -13.45 -1.90
C LYS A 308 11.72 -12.04 -1.58
N THR A 309 12.60 -11.05 -1.55
CA THR A 309 12.22 -9.66 -1.26
C THR A 309 11.24 -9.10 -2.30
N ALA A 310 11.41 -9.42 -3.59
CA ALA A 310 10.46 -9.05 -4.63
C ALA A 310 9.07 -9.69 -4.41
N LEU A 311 9.02 -10.98 -4.03
CA LEU A 311 7.76 -11.67 -3.72
C LEU A 311 7.08 -11.09 -2.47
N GLU A 312 7.85 -10.78 -1.41
CA GLU A 312 7.33 -10.15 -0.20
C GLU A 312 6.76 -8.76 -0.49
N ASN A 313 7.42 -7.97 -1.35
CA ASN A 313 6.93 -6.66 -1.79
C ASN A 313 5.63 -6.77 -2.62
N MET A 314 5.54 -7.74 -3.54
CA MET A 314 4.29 -7.98 -4.28
C MET A 314 3.17 -8.43 -3.34
N LEU A 315 3.48 -9.21 -2.30
CA LEU A 315 2.50 -9.64 -1.31
C LEU A 315 2.00 -8.46 -0.47
N THR A 316 2.87 -7.56 -0.02
CA THR A 316 2.46 -6.38 0.74
C THR A 316 1.67 -5.41 -0.13
N GLU A 317 2.08 -5.19 -1.38
CA GLU A 317 1.37 -4.33 -2.32
C GLU A 317 -0.03 -4.87 -2.65
N THR A 318 -0.15 -6.17 -2.94
CA THR A 318 -1.46 -6.79 -3.20
C THR A 318 -2.37 -6.70 -1.98
N ARG A 319 -1.86 -6.98 -0.77
CA ARG A 319 -2.61 -6.80 0.48
C ARG A 319 -3.09 -5.36 0.66
N ALA A 320 -2.23 -4.37 0.41
CA ALA A 320 -2.60 -2.96 0.50
C ALA A 320 -3.70 -2.60 -0.50
N ARG A 321 -3.59 -3.01 -1.77
CA ARG A 321 -4.63 -2.77 -2.79
C ARG A 321 -5.97 -3.38 -2.38
N TYR A 322 -5.98 -4.62 -1.88
CA TYR A 322 -7.21 -5.26 -1.41
C TYR A 322 -7.79 -4.56 -0.16
N SER A 323 -6.93 -4.12 0.76
CA SER A 323 -7.38 -3.36 1.93
C SER A 323 -8.04 -2.04 1.54
N CYS A 324 -7.48 -1.30 0.58
CA CYS A 324 -8.10 -0.08 0.06
C CYS A 324 -9.45 -0.38 -0.59
N ARG A 325 -9.53 -1.42 -1.43
CA ARG A 325 -10.79 -1.80 -2.08
C ARG A 325 -11.87 -2.20 -1.06
N LEU A 326 -11.50 -2.89 0.01
CA LEU A 326 -12.41 -3.22 1.12
C LEU A 326 -12.86 -1.96 1.86
N GLN A 327 -11.96 -1.00 2.08
CA GLN A 327 -12.30 0.28 2.69
C GLN A 327 -13.28 1.09 1.82
N ASP A 328 -13.07 1.14 0.51
CA ASP A 328 -13.98 1.81 -0.43
C ASP A 328 -15.38 1.16 -0.40
N MET A 329 -15.44 -0.17 -0.41
CA MET A 329 -16.71 -0.90 -0.26
C MET A 329 -17.38 -0.62 1.08
N GLN A 330 -16.62 -0.59 2.17
CA GLN A 330 -17.14 -0.26 3.50
C GLN A 330 -17.71 1.15 3.55
N GLN A 331 -17.05 2.13 2.91
CA GLN A 331 -17.56 3.50 2.82
C GLN A 331 -18.90 3.57 2.08
N ILE A 332 -19.03 2.83 0.97
CA ILE A 332 -20.29 2.75 0.21
C ILE A 332 -21.39 2.11 1.07
N ILE A 333 -21.09 1.03 1.78
CA ILE A 333 -22.03 0.37 2.69
C ILE A 333 -22.48 1.35 3.77
N SER A 334 -21.55 2.00 4.46
CA SER A 334 -21.87 2.96 5.52
C SER A 334 -22.69 4.15 5.00
N HIS A 335 -22.41 4.64 3.80
CA HIS A 335 -23.22 5.68 3.17
C HIS A 335 -24.68 5.24 2.95
N TYR A 336 -24.90 4.04 2.41
CA TYR A 336 -26.25 3.51 2.23
C TYR A 336 -26.95 3.15 3.55
N GLU A 337 -26.22 2.71 4.56
CA GLU A 337 -26.75 2.50 5.92
C GLU A 337 -27.24 3.83 6.52
N GLU A 338 -26.48 4.91 6.36
CA GLU A 338 -26.89 6.25 6.78
C GLU A 338 -28.14 6.73 6.03
N GLU A 339 -28.21 6.57 4.71
CA GLU A 339 -29.41 6.90 3.92
C GLU A 339 -30.64 6.10 4.37
N LEU A 340 -30.48 4.80 4.65
CA LEU A 340 -31.56 3.95 5.15
C LEU A 340 -32.05 4.41 6.53
N ILE A 341 -31.14 4.80 7.42
CA ILE A 341 -31.49 5.33 8.74
C ILE A 341 -32.24 6.65 8.60
N GLN A 342 -31.79 7.55 7.72
CA GLN A 342 -32.46 8.82 7.45
C GLN A 342 -33.88 8.60 6.91
N LEU A 343 -34.06 7.70 5.94
CA LEU A 343 -35.36 7.39 5.37
C LEU A 343 -36.32 6.77 6.41
N ARG A 344 -35.81 5.92 7.31
CA ARG A 344 -36.61 5.40 8.43
C ARG A 344 -37.08 6.51 9.37
N GLN A 345 -36.19 7.44 9.72
CA GLN A 345 -36.54 8.59 10.56
C GLN A 345 -37.59 9.48 9.90
N ASP A 346 -37.47 9.71 8.59
CA ASP A 346 -38.46 10.48 7.82
C ASP A 346 -39.82 9.79 7.75
N LEU A 347 -39.85 8.47 7.55
CA LEU A 347 -41.09 7.68 7.59
C LEU A 347 -41.74 7.71 8.97
N GLU A 348 -40.97 7.59 10.04
CA GLU A 348 -41.47 7.71 11.41
C GLU A 348 -42.06 9.11 11.66
N ARG A 349 -41.39 10.15 11.19
CA ARG A 349 -41.88 11.54 11.26
C ARG A 349 -43.20 11.70 10.51
N GLN A 350 -43.28 11.25 9.25
CA GLN A 350 -44.52 11.30 8.46
C GLN A 350 -45.65 10.52 9.11
N ASN A 351 -45.37 9.33 9.66
CA ASN A 351 -46.35 8.52 10.37
C ASN A 351 -46.90 9.25 11.61
N ASN A 352 -46.03 9.95 12.35
CA ASN A 352 -46.45 10.74 13.51
C ASN A 352 -47.30 11.94 13.09
N GLU A 353 -46.92 12.65 12.03
CA GLU A 353 -47.72 13.74 11.45
C GLU A 353 -49.10 13.24 10.99
N HIS A 354 -49.16 12.08 10.33
CA HIS A 354 -50.41 11.45 9.93
C HIS A 354 -51.30 11.05 11.12
N LYS A 355 -50.73 10.52 12.21
CA LYS A 355 -51.48 10.22 13.44
C LYS A 355 -52.08 11.48 14.06
N VAL A 356 -51.33 12.58 14.08
CA VAL A 356 -51.83 13.87 14.59
C VAL A 356 -52.97 14.39 13.72
N LEU A 357 -52.81 14.39 12.40
CA LEU A 357 -53.86 14.80 11.45
C LEU A 357 -55.12 13.94 11.56
N LEU A 358 -54.97 12.62 11.73
CA LEU A 358 -56.09 11.71 11.97
C LEU A 358 -56.79 12.06 13.30
N GLY A 359 -56.05 12.38 14.35
CA GLY A 359 -56.59 12.87 15.62
C GLY A 359 -57.44 14.13 15.43
N ILE A 360 -56.93 15.13 14.72
CA ILE A 360 -57.66 16.37 14.42
C ILE A 360 -58.91 16.08 13.57
N LYS A 361 -58.79 15.25 12.52
CA LYS A 361 -59.92 14.85 11.68
C LYS A 361 -61.03 14.21 12.52
N THR A 362 -60.69 13.22 13.35
CA THR A 362 -61.69 12.54 14.20
C THR A 362 -62.34 13.48 15.21
N HIS A 363 -61.61 14.50 15.70
CA HIS A 363 -62.18 15.54 16.55
C HIS A 363 -63.16 16.42 15.77
N LEU A 364 -62.78 16.94 14.60
CA LEU A 364 -63.66 17.73 13.74
C LEU A 364 -64.90 16.95 13.28
N GLU A 365 -64.77 15.66 12.98
CA GLU A 365 -65.92 14.80 12.64
C GLU A 365 -66.92 14.71 13.80
N LYS A 366 -66.44 14.62 15.05
CA LYS A 366 -67.32 14.67 16.24
C LYS A 366 -68.00 16.03 16.36
N GLU A 367 -67.29 17.13 16.17
CA GLU A 367 -67.87 18.47 16.20
C GLU A 367 -68.94 18.65 15.12
N ILE A 368 -68.67 18.25 13.87
CA ILE A 368 -69.65 18.28 12.78
C ILE A 368 -70.88 17.42 13.12
N ALA A 369 -70.69 16.23 13.69
CA ALA A 369 -71.81 15.39 14.11
C ALA A 369 -72.66 16.08 15.20
N THR A 370 -72.04 16.77 16.15
CA THR A 370 -72.77 17.58 17.13
C THR A 370 -73.49 18.77 16.50
N TYR A 371 -72.85 19.48 15.56
CA TYR A 371 -73.47 20.59 14.83
C TYR A 371 -74.66 20.11 13.98
N ARG A 372 -74.56 18.94 13.32
CA ARG A 372 -75.68 18.33 12.58
C ARG A 372 -76.85 17.99 13.50
N ARG A 373 -76.60 17.37 14.66
CA ARG A 373 -77.63 17.08 15.66
C ARG A 373 -78.37 18.34 16.13
N LEU A 374 -77.63 19.43 16.37
CA LEU A 374 -78.22 20.72 16.76
C LEU A 374 -79.03 21.37 15.62
N LEU A 375 -78.59 21.22 14.37
CA LEU A 375 -79.25 21.78 13.18
C LEU A 375 -80.48 20.98 12.74
N GLU A 376 -80.47 19.66 12.93
CA GLU A 376 -81.61 18.77 12.66
C GLU A 376 -82.74 18.98 13.67
N GLY A 377 -82.47 19.66 14.79
CA GLY A 377 -83.40 19.83 15.90
C GLY A 377 -83.60 18.50 16.64
N ASP A 378 -83.88 18.54 17.94
CA ASP A 378 -84.32 17.37 18.71
C ASP A 378 -85.69 16.87 18.16
N THR A 379 -85.71 16.22 17.00
CA THR A 379 -86.86 15.49 16.47
C THR A 379 -86.58 14.00 16.50
N GLU A 380 -86.26 13.48 17.68
CA GLU A 380 -86.49 12.07 18.02
C GLU A 380 -86.62 11.95 19.54
N GLY A 381 -87.77 12.40 20.03
CA GLY A 381 -88.34 11.77 21.21
C GLY A 381 -88.79 10.36 20.85
N THR A 382 -88.42 9.40 21.71
CA THR A 382 -89.21 8.21 22.12
C THR A 382 -88.44 6.87 22.04
N MET A 383 -88.35 6.26 23.24
CA MET A 383 -87.91 4.89 23.64
C MET A 383 -86.40 4.68 23.76
N ASP A 384 -85.81 4.76 24.96
CA ASP A 384 -85.93 3.84 26.12
C ASP A 384 -85.50 2.40 25.81
N GLY A 385 -84.55 1.88 26.60
CA GLY A 385 -84.00 0.55 26.40
C GLY A 385 -82.59 0.36 26.95
N SER A 386 -82.47 0.45 28.27
CA SER A 386 -81.32 -0.01 29.07
C SER A 386 -80.79 -1.38 28.63
N GLU A 387 -79.47 -1.52 28.43
CA GLU A 387 -78.81 -2.77 28.83
C GLU A 387 -77.32 -2.56 29.16
N SER A 388 -77.04 -2.72 30.46
CA SER A 388 -75.73 -2.93 31.04
C SER A 388 -75.15 -4.28 30.61
N ARG A 389 -73.92 -4.33 30.09
CA ARG A 389 -72.99 -5.43 30.41
C ARG A 389 -71.53 -5.06 30.17
N LEU A 390 -70.82 -4.84 31.28
CA LEU A 390 -69.38 -5.00 31.36
C LEU A 390 -69.01 -6.50 31.20
N LYS A 391 -67.87 -6.73 30.55
CA LYS A 391 -67.01 -7.93 30.54
C LYS A 391 -67.38 -9.07 29.57
N GLY A 392 -66.63 -9.10 28.47
CA GLY A 392 -66.16 -10.28 27.77
C GLY A 392 -64.86 -9.91 27.06
N SER A 393 -63.72 -10.26 27.65
CA SER A 393 -62.38 -10.00 27.11
C SER A 393 -62.18 -10.82 25.83
N GLU A 394 -62.33 -10.22 24.65
CA GLU A 394 -61.79 -10.82 23.43
C GLU A 394 -60.27 -10.71 23.50
N ALA A 395 -59.61 -11.86 23.71
CA ALA A 395 -58.17 -11.95 23.72
C ALA A 395 -57.61 -11.42 22.39
N SER A 396 -56.88 -10.31 22.44
CA SER A 396 -56.17 -9.78 21.28
C SER A 396 -55.08 -10.77 20.87
N THR A 397 -55.31 -11.55 19.81
CA THR A 397 -54.33 -12.42 19.19
C THR A 397 -53.35 -11.58 18.37
N ILE A 398 -52.08 -11.59 18.77
CA ILE A 398 -51.01 -10.93 18.03
C ILE A 398 -50.41 -11.97 17.07
N LYS A 399 -50.42 -11.67 15.78
CA LYS A 399 -49.77 -12.49 14.74
C LYS A 399 -48.31 -12.08 14.62
N ALA A 400 -47.40 -12.91 15.13
CA ALA A 400 -45.97 -12.71 14.98
C ALA A 400 -45.49 -13.46 13.72
N ILE A 401 -44.89 -12.72 12.78
CA ILE A 401 -44.34 -13.29 11.56
C ILE A 401 -42.83 -13.36 11.73
N THR A 402 -42.29 -14.58 11.86
CA THR A 402 -40.85 -14.84 11.87
C THR A 402 -40.40 -15.23 10.48
N GLN A 403 -39.40 -14.51 9.96
CA GLN A 403 -38.87 -14.66 8.62
C GLN A 403 -37.37 -14.92 8.67
N GLU A 404 -36.93 -16.05 8.12
CA GLU A 404 -35.51 -16.34 7.94
C GLU A 404 -35.10 -16.04 6.49
N SER A 405 -34.06 -15.23 6.34
CA SER A 405 -33.49 -14.87 5.05
C SER A 405 -32.03 -15.29 4.98
N VAL A 406 -31.65 -15.92 3.87
CA VAL A 406 -30.26 -16.24 3.53
C VAL A 406 -29.95 -15.55 2.21
N ASN A 407 -28.89 -14.73 2.18
CA ASN A 407 -28.48 -13.95 1.00
C ASN A 407 -29.59 -13.07 0.40
N GLY A 408 -30.42 -12.46 1.24
CA GLY A 408 -31.47 -11.53 0.81
C GLY A 408 -32.69 -12.16 0.13
N ARG A 409 -32.78 -13.51 0.05
CA ARG A 409 -34.01 -14.21 -0.31
C ARG A 409 -34.62 -14.87 0.94
N ILE A 410 -35.93 -14.70 1.07
CA ILE A 410 -36.73 -15.28 2.15
C ILE A 410 -36.93 -16.76 1.86
N VAL A 411 -36.45 -17.63 2.73
CA VAL A 411 -36.51 -19.09 2.53
C VAL A 411 -37.64 -19.72 3.35
N LEU A 412 -38.00 -19.12 4.49
CA LEU A 412 -39.07 -19.57 5.36
C LEU A 412 -39.81 -18.37 5.96
N SER A 413 -41.15 -18.45 5.95
CA SER A 413 -42.04 -17.47 6.57
C SER A 413 -43.09 -18.23 7.37
N GLN A 414 -43.02 -18.12 8.70
CA GLN A 414 -43.94 -18.79 9.61
C GLN A 414 -44.72 -17.75 10.42
N VAL A 415 -46.04 -17.91 10.46
CA VAL A 415 -46.95 -17.03 11.21
C VAL A 415 -47.40 -17.76 12.46
N ASN A 416 -46.99 -17.28 13.63
CA ASN A 416 -47.37 -17.83 14.92
C ASN A 416 -48.38 -16.89 15.60
N GLU A 417 -49.52 -17.44 15.99
CA GLU A 417 -50.55 -16.73 16.75
C GLU A 417 -50.25 -16.84 18.24
N ILE A 418 -49.88 -15.72 18.86
CA ILE A 418 -49.63 -15.67 20.30
C ILE A 418 -50.86 -15.05 20.95
N GLN A 419 -51.52 -15.81 21.83
CA GLN A 419 -52.60 -15.30 22.66
C GLN A 419 -52.01 -14.44 23.78
N LYS A 420 -52.31 -13.14 23.75
CA LYS A 420 -51.96 -12.23 24.84
C LYS A 420 -52.99 -12.39 25.95
N HIS A 421 -52.67 -13.15 26.99
CA HIS A 421 -53.40 -13.06 28.25
C HIS A 421 -53.03 -11.73 28.92
N ILE A 422 -54.03 -10.91 29.23
CA ILE A 422 -53.89 -9.66 29.99
C ILE A 422 -53.69 -9.99 31.47
#